data_AF-A0A2T6ABI2-F1
#
_entry.id   AF-A0A2T6ABI2-F1
#
_cell.length_a   1.000
_cell.length_b   1.000
_cell.length_c   1.000
_cell.angle_alpha   90.00
_cell.angle_beta   90.00
_cell.angle_gamma   90.00
#
_symmetry.space_group_name_H-M   'P 1'
#
loop_
_entity.id
_entity.type
_entity.pdbx_description
1 polymer ?
#
loop_
_entity_poly.entity_id
_entity_poly.type
_entity_poly.pdbx_seq_one_letter_code
_entity_poly.pdbx_strand_id
1 'polypeptide(L)'
;MIQKDPEINVLGDALHPCSTEPMTGFFRDGHCNTCVQDQGSHTVCAVMTAEFLAFSAYVGNDLSTPRPEFGFAGLKPGDSWCLCASRFLQAHDEGCAPKVNLDATHRRALDVVPLRVLQAHCAEG
;
A
#
# COMPACT_ATOMS: atom_id res chain seq x y z
N MET A 1 -8.85 23.11 -0.09
CA MET A 1 -9.10 21.90 0.72
C MET A 1 -8.60 20.71 -0.09
N ILE A 2 -7.94 19.74 0.54
CA ILE A 2 -7.54 18.51 -0.16
C ILE A 2 -8.82 17.71 -0.40
N GLN A 3 -9.13 17.41 -1.66
CA GLN A 3 -10.30 16.63 -2.04
C GLN A 3 -9.86 15.20 -2.33
N LYS A 4 -10.46 14.23 -1.64
CA LYS A 4 -10.22 12.80 -1.90
C LYS A 4 -10.84 12.40 -3.23
N ASP A 5 -10.21 11.45 -3.89
CA ASP A 5 -10.82 10.72 -5.01
C ASP A 5 -11.93 9.79 -4.48
N PRO A 6 -12.84 9.30 -5.34
CA PRO A 6 -13.88 8.35 -4.92
C PRO A 6 -13.30 7.09 -4.28
N GLU A 7 -13.80 6.74 -3.09
CA GLU A 7 -13.31 5.61 -2.27
C GLU A 7 -13.80 4.26 -2.82
N ILE A 8 -13.29 3.90 -4.00
CA ILE A 8 -13.64 2.70 -4.76
C ILE A 8 -12.40 1.82 -4.89
N ASN A 9 -12.57 0.51 -4.66
CA ASN A 9 -11.48 -0.45 -4.77
C ASN A 9 -11.20 -0.86 -6.23
N VAL A 10 -10.13 -1.63 -6.45
CA VAL A 10 -9.74 -2.09 -7.80
C VAL A 10 -10.73 -3.06 -8.45
N LEU A 11 -11.68 -3.61 -7.68
CA LEU A 11 -12.75 -4.49 -8.17
C LEU A 11 -14.02 -3.70 -8.58
N GLY A 12 -14.10 -2.41 -8.21
CA GLY A 12 -15.23 -1.54 -8.50
C GLY A 12 -16.23 -1.38 -7.34
N ASP A 13 -15.97 -1.99 -6.20
CA ASP A 13 -16.80 -1.91 -4.99
C ASP A 13 -16.29 -0.83 -4.01
N ALA A 14 -16.97 -0.66 -2.89
CA ALA A 14 -16.54 0.27 -1.84
C ALA A 14 -15.15 -0.10 -1.29
N LEU A 15 -14.33 0.91 -1.02
CA LEU A 15 -12.99 0.69 -0.47
C LEU A 15 -13.06 0.24 0.99
N HIS A 16 -12.51 -0.94 1.28
CA HIS A 16 -12.39 -1.45 2.65
C HIS A 16 -11.21 -0.80 3.40
N PRO A 17 -11.23 -0.78 4.75
CA PRO A 17 -10.09 -0.36 5.54
C PRO A 17 -8.90 -1.29 5.28
N CYS A 18 -7.71 -0.70 5.17
CA CYS A 18 -6.45 -1.43 5.04
C CYS A 18 -5.86 -1.79 6.41
N SER A 19 -5.72 -0.79 7.30
CA SER A 19 -5.24 -1.00 8.67
C SER A 19 -5.52 0.19 9.56
N THR A 20 -5.94 -0.05 10.80
CA THR A 20 -6.04 0.97 11.85
C THR A 20 -4.92 0.84 12.90
N GLU A 21 -4.25 -0.30 12.96
CA GLU A 21 -3.16 -0.61 13.89
C GLU A 21 -2.13 -1.51 13.18
N PRO A 22 -1.03 -0.96 12.64
CA PRO A 22 -0.67 0.46 12.65
C PRO A 22 -1.56 1.31 11.73
N MET A 23 -1.86 2.55 12.15
CA MET A 23 -2.67 3.50 11.35
C MET A 23 -1.97 3.82 10.03
N THR A 24 -2.61 3.47 8.92
CA THR A 24 -2.06 3.65 7.57
C THR A 24 -2.81 4.70 6.73
N GLY A 25 -2.46 4.80 5.46
CA GLY A 25 -3.06 5.70 4.49
C GLY A 25 -2.37 7.07 4.45
N PHE A 26 -2.39 7.71 3.28
CA PHE A 26 -1.86 9.06 3.08
C PHE A 26 -2.55 10.07 4.02
N PHE A 27 -3.86 9.89 4.22
CA PHE A 27 -4.68 10.71 5.11
C PHE A 27 -4.65 10.28 6.58
N ARG A 28 -3.97 9.17 6.92
CA ARG A 28 -4.01 8.55 8.26
C ARG A 28 -5.44 8.24 8.75
N ASP A 29 -6.26 7.74 7.83
CA ASP A 29 -7.65 7.33 8.05
C ASP A 29 -7.84 5.80 7.96
N GLY A 30 -6.75 5.05 7.85
CA GLY A 30 -6.72 3.60 7.76
C GLY A 30 -7.10 3.02 6.40
N HIS A 31 -7.37 3.86 5.41
CA HIS A 31 -7.74 3.46 4.05
C HIS A 31 -6.65 3.89 3.06
N CYS A 32 -6.54 3.19 1.93
CA CYS A 32 -5.62 3.59 0.86
C CYS A 32 -6.21 4.69 -0.03
N ASN A 33 -6.91 5.63 0.60
CA ASN A 33 -7.46 6.83 0.00
C ASN A 33 -6.34 7.73 -0.54
N THR A 34 -6.61 8.38 -1.66
CA THR A 34 -5.64 9.22 -2.35
C THR A 34 -6.29 10.50 -2.89
N CYS A 35 -5.46 11.37 -3.44
CA CYS A 35 -5.86 12.63 -4.07
C CYS A 35 -4.77 13.10 -5.03
N VAL A 36 -4.97 14.23 -5.71
CA VAL A 36 -3.96 14.75 -6.64
C VAL A 36 -2.62 15.12 -5.97
N GLN A 37 -2.62 15.41 -4.67
CA GLN A 37 -1.41 15.76 -3.90
C GLN A 37 -0.60 14.55 -3.46
N ASP A 38 -1.18 13.36 -3.43
CA ASP A 38 -0.49 12.12 -3.10
C ASP A 38 0.32 11.63 -4.32
N GLN A 39 1.46 12.27 -4.55
CA GLN A 39 2.34 11.95 -5.69
C GLN A 39 2.93 10.53 -5.62
N GLY A 40 2.96 9.93 -4.42
CA GLY A 40 3.40 8.54 -4.23
C GLY A 40 2.33 7.52 -4.64
N SER A 41 1.06 7.92 -4.73
CA SER A 41 -0.09 7.04 -4.93
C SER A 41 -0.08 5.89 -3.91
N HIS A 42 -0.29 6.21 -2.63
CA HIS A 42 -0.38 5.25 -1.53
C HIS A 42 -1.70 4.47 -1.58
N THR A 43 -1.91 3.76 -2.68
CA THR A 43 -3.20 3.18 -3.10
C THR A 43 -3.22 1.66 -3.05
N VAL A 44 -2.07 1.00 -2.81
CA VAL A 44 -1.98 -0.46 -2.72
C VAL A 44 -2.00 -0.88 -1.25
N CYS A 45 -3.05 -1.57 -0.81
CA CYS A 45 -3.06 -2.17 0.52
C CYS A 45 -2.25 -3.46 0.49
N ALA A 46 -1.02 -3.40 0.97
CA ALA A 46 -0.10 -4.52 0.98
C ALA A 46 0.05 -5.10 2.39
N VAL A 47 0.13 -6.43 2.49
CA VAL A 47 0.49 -7.15 3.71
C VAL A 47 1.98 -7.42 3.66
N MET A 48 2.72 -6.77 4.56
CA MET A 48 4.18 -6.77 4.55
C MET A 48 4.74 -8.19 4.69
N THR A 49 5.77 -8.49 3.89
CA THR A 49 6.57 -9.71 4.03
C THR A 49 8.00 -9.35 4.43
N ALA A 50 8.75 -10.29 5.00
CA ALA A 50 10.13 -10.05 5.40
C ALA A 50 11.00 -9.71 4.18
N GLU A 51 10.76 -10.41 3.07
CA GLU A 51 11.44 -10.24 1.79
C GLU A 51 11.17 -8.85 1.21
N PHE A 52 9.91 -8.41 1.20
CA PHE A 52 9.56 -7.07 0.71
C PHE A 52 10.19 -5.98 1.57
N LEU A 53 10.13 -6.10 2.90
CA LEU A 53 10.69 -5.10 3.81
C LEU A 53 12.21 -4.95 3.64
N ALA A 54 12.93 -6.07 3.49
CA ALA A 54 14.36 -6.07 3.22
C ALA A 54 14.69 -5.44 1.85
N PHE A 55 13.97 -5.84 0.80
CA PHE A 55 14.12 -5.28 -0.54
C PHE A 55 13.83 -3.77 -0.56
N SER A 56 12.71 -3.36 0.03
CA SER A 56 12.25 -1.97 0.08
C SER A 56 13.29 -1.08 0.77
N ALA A 57 13.85 -1.53 1.90
CA ALA A 57 14.94 -0.82 2.57
C ALA A 57 16.19 -0.71 1.70
N TYR A 58 16.58 -1.79 1.04
CA TYR A 58 17.74 -1.82 0.13
C TYR A 58 17.62 -0.82 -1.02
N VAL A 59 16.41 -0.64 -1.58
CA VAL A 59 16.15 0.34 -2.66
C VAL A 59 15.75 1.75 -2.15
N GLY A 60 16.05 2.05 -0.89
CA GLY A 60 15.92 3.38 -0.29
C GLY A 60 14.52 3.75 0.19
N ASN A 61 13.63 2.77 0.39
CA ASN A 61 12.31 2.93 1.00
C ASN A 61 12.21 2.10 2.28
N ASP A 62 12.98 2.47 3.30
CA ASP A 62 13.00 1.76 4.56
C ASP A 62 11.68 1.97 5.34
N LEU A 63 10.87 0.92 5.37
CA LEU A 63 9.61 0.87 6.11
C LEU A 63 9.73 0.09 7.43
N SER A 64 10.91 -0.43 7.76
CA SER A 64 11.13 -1.28 8.95
C SER A 64 11.71 -0.49 10.11
N THR A 65 12.58 0.48 9.83
CA THR A 65 13.20 1.32 10.86
C THR A 65 12.17 2.29 11.46
N PRO A 66 11.95 2.29 12.79
CA PRO A 66 11.09 3.28 13.43
C PRO A 66 11.60 4.71 13.19
N ARG A 67 10.67 5.62 12.94
CA ARG A 67 10.89 7.08 12.85
C ARG A 67 9.95 7.80 13.81
N PRO A 68 10.26 7.83 15.12
CA PRO A 68 9.43 8.49 16.14
C PRO A 68 9.16 9.97 15.83
N GLU A 69 10.10 10.65 15.17
CA GLU A 69 9.96 12.04 14.72
C GLU A 69 8.80 12.26 13.74
N PHE A 70 8.33 11.19 13.07
CA PHE A 70 7.17 11.18 12.18
C PHE A 70 6.01 10.34 12.72
N GLY A 71 6.09 9.88 13.98
CA GLY A 71 5.09 8.99 14.58
C GLY A 71 5.00 7.63 13.89
N PHE A 72 6.06 7.18 13.22
CA PHE A 72 6.09 5.91 12.50
C PHE A 72 6.86 4.87 13.29
N ALA A 73 6.20 3.79 13.70
CA ALA A 73 6.81 2.75 14.56
C ALA A 73 7.71 1.75 13.80
N GLY A 74 7.76 1.83 12.47
CA GLY A 74 8.31 0.77 11.62
C GLY A 74 7.32 -0.39 11.47
N LEU A 75 7.35 -1.03 10.31
CA LEU A 75 6.49 -2.15 9.97
C LEU A 75 7.20 -3.48 10.17
N LYS A 76 6.39 -4.52 10.38
CA LYS A 76 6.81 -5.91 10.54
C LYS A 76 6.08 -6.79 9.53
N PRO A 77 6.59 -7.99 9.24
CA PRO A 77 5.85 -8.98 8.46
C PRO A 77 4.46 -9.23 9.06
N GLY A 78 3.43 -9.24 8.22
CA GLY A 78 2.03 -9.35 8.62
C GLY A 78 1.30 -8.02 8.79
N ASP A 79 1.99 -6.89 8.97
CA ASP A 79 1.34 -5.58 9.03
C ASP A 79 0.72 -5.24 7.68
N SER A 80 -0.48 -4.64 7.69
CA SER A 80 -1.11 -4.08 6.48
C SER A 80 -0.78 -2.60 6.35
N TRP A 81 -0.38 -2.18 5.16
CA TRP A 81 0.04 -0.80 4.90
C TRP A 81 -0.28 -0.33 3.48
N CYS A 82 -0.72 0.92 3.36
CA CYS A 82 -0.92 1.58 2.07
C CYS A 82 0.43 1.98 1.47
N LEU A 83 0.87 1.20 0.49
CA LEU A 83 2.12 1.35 -0.21
C LEU A 83 1.94 2.19 -1.48
N CYS A 84 2.96 2.97 -1.83
CA CYS A 84 3.07 3.63 -3.13
C CYS A 84 2.94 2.58 -4.26
N ALA A 85 2.04 2.81 -5.21
CA ALA A 85 1.79 1.88 -6.31
C ALA A 85 3.07 1.57 -7.13
N SER A 86 3.93 2.58 -7.32
CA SER A 86 5.22 2.41 -8.01
C SER A 86 6.22 1.55 -7.22
N ARG A 87 6.21 1.62 -5.88
CA ARG A 87 7.07 0.78 -5.03
C ARG A 87 6.60 -0.67 -5.01
N PHE A 88 5.28 -0.88 -5.04
CA PHE A 88 4.73 -2.21 -5.24
C PHE A 88 5.16 -2.81 -6.60
N LEU A 89 5.00 -2.05 -7.69
CA LEU A 89 5.39 -2.52 -9.03
C LEU A 89 6.88 -2.83 -9.12
N GLN A 90 7.73 -1.95 -8.57
CA GLN A 90 9.17 -2.19 -8.47
C GLN A 90 9.49 -3.51 -7.77
N ALA A 91 8.82 -3.79 -6.65
CA ALA A 91 9.01 -5.05 -5.94
C ALA A 91 8.46 -6.26 -6.72
N HIS A 92 7.38 -6.09 -7.50
CA HIS A 92 6.86 -7.13 -8.37
C HIS A 92 7.87 -7.53 -9.45
N ASP A 93 8.45 -6.54 -10.14
CA ASP A 93 9.40 -6.76 -11.22
C ASP A 93 10.67 -7.47 -10.73
N GLU A 94 11.05 -7.23 -9.46
CA GLU A 94 12.19 -7.88 -8.79
C GLU A 94 11.82 -9.20 -8.09
N GLY A 95 10.56 -9.64 -8.17
CA GLY A 95 10.10 -10.90 -7.57
C GLY A 95 9.97 -10.88 -6.04
N CYS A 96 9.94 -9.70 -5.42
CA CYS A 96 9.84 -9.49 -3.98
C CYS A 96 8.55 -8.77 -3.55
N ALA A 97 7.52 -8.73 -4.41
CA ALA A 97 6.26 -8.07 -4.07
C ALA A 97 5.58 -8.71 -2.85
N PRO A 98 5.01 -7.89 -1.95
CA PRO A 98 4.22 -8.37 -0.81
C PRO A 98 2.85 -8.87 -1.28
N LYS A 99 2.08 -9.51 -0.39
CA LYS A 99 0.68 -9.84 -0.65
C LYS A 99 -0.18 -8.58 -0.68
N VAL A 100 -1.32 -8.62 -1.38
CA VAL A 100 -2.22 -7.48 -1.59
C VAL A 100 -3.64 -7.83 -1.15
N ASN A 101 -4.27 -6.95 -0.38
CA ASN A 101 -5.71 -6.98 -0.16
C ASN A 101 -6.41 -6.15 -1.26
N LEU A 102 -7.13 -6.83 -2.16
CA LEU A 102 -7.79 -6.18 -3.30
C LEU A 102 -8.96 -5.29 -2.87
N ASP A 103 -9.73 -5.70 -1.85
CA ASP A 103 -10.88 -4.94 -1.36
C ASP A 103 -10.47 -3.61 -0.71
N ALA A 104 -9.25 -3.55 -0.16
CA ALA A 104 -8.67 -2.36 0.45
C ALA A 104 -7.68 -1.61 -0.46
N THR A 105 -7.48 -2.06 -1.70
CA THR A 105 -6.62 -1.41 -2.70
C THR A 105 -7.47 -0.46 -3.53
N HIS A 106 -7.12 0.83 -3.51
CA HIS A 106 -7.86 1.89 -4.19
C HIS A 106 -7.72 1.78 -5.72
N ARG A 107 -8.80 2.04 -6.46
CA ARG A 107 -8.88 1.90 -7.92
C ARG A 107 -7.76 2.63 -8.68
N ARG A 108 -7.34 3.78 -8.18
CA ARG A 108 -6.24 4.57 -8.75
C ARG A 108 -4.89 3.84 -8.80
N ALA A 109 -4.71 2.76 -8.03
CA ALA A 109 -3.56 1.86 -8.20
C ALA A 109 -3.44 1.32 -9.64
N LEU A 110 -4.57 1.17 -10.35
CA LEU A 110 -4.62 0.66 -11.73
C LEU A 110 -4.00 1.60 -12.76
N ASP A 111 -3.77 2.87 -12.41
CA ASP A 111 -3.04 3.81 -13.27
C ASP A 111 -1.56 3.45 -13.38
N VAL A 112 -1.04 2.66 -12.41
CA VAL A 112 0.37 2.26 -12.31
C VAL A 112 0.54 0.74 -12.41
N VAL A 113 -0.32 -0.03 -11.72
CA VAL A 113 -0.19 -1.49 -11.58
C VAL A 113 -1.36 -2.18 -12.29
N PRO A 114 -1.13 -3.03 -13.30
CA PRO A 114 -2.21 -3.78 -13.95
C PRO A 114 -2.97 -4.67 -12.96
N LEU A 115 -4.30 -4.75 -13.08
CA LEU A 115 -5.14 -5.57 -12.17
C LEU A 115 -4.65 -7.01 -12.05
N ARG A 116 -4.24 -7.64 -13.15
CA ARG A 116 -3.70 -9.00 -13.17
C ARG A 116 -2.48 -9.20 -12.25
N VAL A 117 -1.65 -8.16 -12.10
CA VAL A 117 -0.48 -8.19 -11.22
C VAL A 117 -0.93 -8.15 -9.77
N LEU A 118 -1.85 -7.25 -9.43
CA LEU A 118 -2.44 -7.20 -8.08
C LEU A 118 -3.12 -8.54 -7.71
N GLN A 119 -3.88 -9.13 -8.64
CA GLN A 119 -4.55 -10.42 -8.46
C GLN A 119 -3.57 -11.57 -8.24
N ALA A 120 -2.43 -11.59 -8.94
CA ALA A 120 -1.39 -12.61 -8.75
C ALA A 120 -0.78 -12.59 -7.33
N HIS A 121 -0.89 -11.46 -6.63
CA HIS A 121 -0.42 -11.28 -5.26
C HIS A 121 -1.53 -11.21 -4.23
N CYS A 122 -2.78 -11.55 -4.59
CA CYS A 122 -3.90 -11.51 -3.67
C CYS A 122 -3.56 -12.27 -2.38
N ALA A 123 -3.78 -11.63 -1.24
CA ALA A 123 -3.76 -12.30 0.05
C ALA A 123 -4.93 -13.29 0.08
N GLU A 124 -4.67 -14.54 0.42
CA GLU A 124 -5.73 -15.47 0.78
C GLU A 124 -6.26 -15.02 2.15
N GLY A 125 -7.57 -14.79 2.22
CA GLY A 125 -8.26 -14.42 3.46
C GLY A 125 -8.35 -15.57 4.44
#